data_AF-A0A4Y8RZ42-F1
#
_entry.id   AF-A0A4Y8RZ42-F1
#
_cell.length_a   1.000
_cell.length_b   1.000
_cell.length_c   1.000
_cell.angle_alpha   90.00
_cell.angle_beta   90.00
_cell.angle_gamma   90.00
#
_symmetry.space_group_name_H-M   'P 1'
#
loop_
_entity.id
_entity.type
_entity.pdbx_description
1 polymer ?
#
loop_
_entity_poly.entity_id
_entity_poly.type
_entity_poly.pdbx_seq_one_letter_code
_entity_poly.pdbx_strand_id
1 'polypeptide(L)'
;MKEIDELNQRMDGNDEIVDNLVKKYTEMEKQVTRITENPVPDYSVPINTILTEVREIKQNVKQNEELTLLKQIYEKLSKAPISATKQLRILLFPETNQGQYYKIVFGRLIPWGICLVVITYLYSLGGKAIDAYGQHMQSEQSAHYQRAWIYLKQIAKKRTLSAMDTAYFKTGNK
;
A
#
# COMPACT_ATOMS: atom_id res chain seq x y z
N MET A 1 84.57 90.26 -40.07
CA MET A 1 84.68 89.46 -38.82
C MET A 1 83.39 89.42 -38.01
N LYS A 2 82.57 90.48 -37.94
CA LYS A 2 81.31 90.47 -37.15
C LYS A 2 80.22 89.49 -37.62
N GLU A 3 80.14 89.17 -38.91
CA GLU A 3 79.10 88.26 -39.44
C GLU A 3 79.32 86.79 -39.10
N ILE A 4 80.57 86.37 -38.84
CA ILE A 4 80.89 84.97 -38.50
C ILE A 4 80.51 84.65 -37.05
N ASP A 5 80.73 85.60 -36.14
CA ASP A 5 80.34 85.45 -34.74
C ASP A 5 78.80 85.40 -34.56
N GLU A 6 78.07 86.19 -35.36
CA GLU A 6 76.60 86.19 -35.35
C GLU A 6 76.01 84.88 -35.92
N LEU A 7 76.70 84.27 -36.90
CA LEU A 7 76.33 82.97 -37.45
C LEU A 7 76.56 81.83 -36.45
N ASN A 8 77.68 81.84 -35.73
CA ASN A 8 77.99 80.87 -34.68
C ASN A 8 76.99 80.96 -33.52
N GLN A 9 76.61 82.18 -33.11
CA GLN A 9 75.63 82.38 -32.04
C GLN A 9 74.23 81.88 -32.43
N ARG A 10 73.85 81.96 -33.70
CA ARG A 10 72.63 81.34 -34.24
C ARG A 10 72.72 79.82 -34.36
N MET A 11 73.91 79.30 -34.63
CA MET A 11 74.15 77.86 -34.71
C MET A 11 74.06 77.22 -33.32
N ASP A 12 74.69 77.81 -32.31
CA ASP A 12 74.58 77.36 -30.91
C ASP A 12 73.13 77.46 -30.39
N GLY A 13 72.40 78.53 -30.74
CA GLY A 13 70.99 78.67 -30.40
C GLY A 13 70.10 77.64 -31.09
N ASN A 14 70.43 77.24 -32.32
CA ASN A 14 69.72 76.18 -33.04
C ASN A 14 70.00 74.80 -32.44
N ASP A 15 71.24 74.52 -32.04
CA ASP A 15 71.60 73.25 -31.40
C ASP A 15 70.89 73.09 -30.05
N GLU A 16 70.78 74.17 -29.26
CA GLU A 16 70.01 74.16 -28.02
C GLU A 16 68.51 73.91 -28.27
N ILE A 17 67.94 74.49 -29.34
CA ILE A 17 66.55 74.24 -29.74
C ILE A 17 66.34 72.77 -30.13
N VAL A 18 67.27 72.20 -30.90
CA VAL A 18 67.22 70.79 -31.33
C VAL A 18 67.30 69.86 -30.12
N ASP A 19 68.22 70.10 -29.20
CA ASP A 19 68.34 69.30 -27.97
C ASP A 19 67.08 69.36 -27.11
N ASN A 20 66.46 70.54 -27.00
CA ASN A 20 65.23 70.71 -26.23
C ASN A 20 64.02 70.01 -26.88
N LEU A 21 63.98 69.98 -28.22
CA LEU A 21 62.99 69.22 -29.00
C LEU A 21 63.18 67.71 -28.84
N VAL A 22 64.41 67.19 -28.92
CA VAL A 22 64.73 65.78 -28.71
C VAL A 22 64.36 65.34 -27.30
N LYS A 23 64.66 66.18 -26.31
CA LYS A 23 64.30 65.92 -24.90
C LYS A 23 62.79 65.92 -24.67
N LYS A 24 62.05 66.86 -25.26
CA LYS A 24 60.58 66.85 -25.19
C LYS A 24 59.97 65.65 -25.91
N TYR A 25 60.53 65.27 -27.05
CA TYR A 25 60.04 64.12 -27.82
C TYR A 25 60.21 62.82 -27.03
N THR A 26 61.39 62.60 -26.45
CA THR A 26 61.65 61.42 -25.61
C THR A 26 60.83 61.40 -24.31
N GLU A 27 60.53 62.57 -23.74
CA GLU A 27 59.65 62.65 -22.56
C GLU A 27 58.18 62.39 -22.91
N MET A 28 57.70 62.88 -24.06
CA MET A 28 56.38 62.53 -24.58
C MET A 28 56.28 61.04 -24.92
N GLU A 29 57.31 60.46 -25.51
CA GLU A 29 57.36 59.03 -25.83
C GLU A 29 57.30 58.18 -24.55
N LYS A 30 58.00 58.59 -23.49
CA LYS A 30 57.89 57.98 -22.15
C LYS A 30 56.52 58.14 -21.50
N GLN A 31 55.78 59.21 -21.78
CA GLN A 31 54.41 59.38 -21.29
C GLN A 31 53.42 58.51 -22.08
N VAL A 32 53.59 58.41 -23.40
CA VAL A 32 52.76 57.56 -24.26
C VAL A 32 52.95 56.08 -23.91
N THR A 33 54.17 55.63 -23.64
CA THR A 33 54.41 54.26 -23.16
C THR A 33 53.77 54.00 -21.80
N ARG A 34 53.86 54.94 -20.85
CA ARG A 34 53.16 54.84 -19.55
C ARG A 34 51.64 54.82 -19.65
N ILE A 35 51.05 55.55 -20.60
CA ILE A 35 49.61 55.53 -20.84
C ILE A 35 49.18 54.21 -21.50
N THR A 36 50.02 53.66 -22.38
CA THR A 36 49.78 52.38 -23.07
C THR A 36 49.95 51.17 -22.13
N GLU A 37 50.77 51.28 -21.08
CA GLU A 37 51.02 50.22 -20.09
C GLU A 37 49.98 50.13 -18.96
N ASN A 38 48.94 50.96 -18.93
CA ASN A 38 47.80 50.78 -18.02
C ASN A 38 46.69 49.98 -18.73
N PRO A 39 46.68 48.63 -18.64
CA PRO A 39 45.61 47.84 -19.22
C PRO A 39 44.28 48.24 -18.57
N VAL A 40 43.30 48.63 -19.38
CA VAL A 40 41.91 48.77 -18.94
C VAL A 40 41.51 47.44 -18.29
N PRO A 41 41.10 47.42 -17.01
CA PRO A 41 40.75 46.17 -16.36
C PRO A 41 39.61 45.50 -17.12
N ASP A 42 39.79 44.25 -17.50
CA ASP A 42 38.74 43.49 -18.17
C ASP A 42 37.66 43.09 -17.14
N TYR A 43 36.60 43.89 -17.09
CA TYR A 43 35.46 43.65 -16.20
C TYR A 43 34.52 42.55 -16.70
N SER A 44 34.77 41.93 -17.87
CA SER A 44 33.88 40.90 -18.41
C SER A 44 33.82 39.66 -17.53
N VAL A 45 34.96 39.24 -16.97
CA VAL A 45 35.07 38.09 -16.07
C VAL A 45 34.28 38.30 -14.77
N PRO A 46 34.52 39.36 -13.97
CA PRO A 46 33.76 39.58 -12.73
C PRO A 46 32.27 39.84 -12.99
N ILE A 47 31.89 40.48 -14.11
CA ILE A 47 30.48 40.69 -14.46
C ILE A 47 29.78 39.34 -14.72
N ASN A 48 30.42 38.43 -15.44
CA ASN A 48 29.85 37.11 -15.69
C ASN A 48 29.73 36.29 -14.39
N THR A 49 30.73 36.38 -13.50
CA THR A 49 30.67 35.74 -12.17
C THR A 49 29.51 36.28 -11.33
N ILE A 50 29.31 37.60 -11.30
CA ILE A 50 28.19 38.23 -10.59
C ILE A 50 26.84 37.78 -11.21
N LEU A 51 26.74 37.72 -12.54
CA LEU A 51 25.52 37.26 -13.21
C LEU A 51 25.19 35.80 -12.90
N THR A 52 26.21 34.94 -12.81
CA THR A 52 26.02 33.53 -12.42
C THR A 52 25.57 33.41 -10.97
N GLU A 53 26.20 34.14 -10.04
CA GLU A 53 25.83 34.13 -8.61
C GLU A 53 24.41 34.65 -8.40
N VAL A 54 24.03 35.75 -9.07
CA VAL A 54 22.66 36.30 -8.99
C VAL A 54 21.62 35.32 -9.55
N ARG A 55 21.96 34.59 -10.62
CA ARG A 55 21.09 33.55 -11.18
C ARG A 55 20.88 32.39 -10.21
N GLU A 56 21.95 31.94 -9.56
CA GLU A 56 21.91 30.89 -8.54
C GLU A 56 21.11 31.30 -7.31
N ILE A 57 21.30 32.53 -6.82
CA ILE A 57 20.51 33.08 -5.71
C ILE A 57 19.02 33.11 -6.06
N LYS A 58 18.66 33.60 -7.25
CA LYS A 58 17.26 33.64 -7.72
C LYS A 58 16.63 32.24 -7.81
N GLN A 59 17.40 31.25 -8.26
CA GLN A 59 16.94 29.87 -8.38
C GLN A 59 16.76 29.20 -7.00
N ASN A 60 17.68 29.45 -6.07
CA ASN A 60 17.57 28.96 -4.69
C ASN A 60 16.39 29.60 -3.93
N VAL A 61 16.13 30.90 -4.10
CA VAL A 61 14.97 31.58 -3.48
C VAL A 61 13.66 30.94 -3.94
N LYS A 62 13.50 30.69 -5.25
CA LYS A 62 12.30 30.06 -5.79
C LYS A 62 12.10 28.63 -5.27
N GLN A 63 13.17 27.83 -5.17
CA GLN A 63 13.11 26.48 -4.61
C GLN A 63 12.73 26.47 -3.14
N ASN A 64 13.24 27.43 -2.35
CA ASN A 64 12.90 27.56 -0.94
C ASN A 64 11.44 27.96 -0.73
N GLU A 65 10.88 28.84 -1.58
CA GLU A 65 9.46 29.17 -1.56
C GLU A 65 8.58 27.94 -1.89
N GLU A 66 8.93 27.16 -2.91
CA GLU A 66 8.20 25.93 -3.24
C GLU A 66 8.25 24.88 -2.11
N LEU A 67 9.40 24.72 -1.46
CA LEU A 67 9.59 23.83 -0.30
C LEU A 67 8.77 24.28 0.91
N THR A 68 8.70 25.58 1.18
CA THR A 68 7.90 26.12 2.29
C THR A 68 6.40 25.96 2.04
N LEU A 69 5.93 26.16 0.80
CA LEU A 69 4.54 25.91 0.41
C LEU A 69 4.16 24.44 0.53
N LEU A 70 5.02 23.52 0.08
CA LEU A 70 4.80 22.07 0.23
C LEU A 70 4.72 21.66 1.70
N LYS A 71 5.59 22.23 2.55
CA LYS A 71 5.57 21.97 3.99
C LYS A 71 4.28 22.48 4.64
N GLN A 72 3.81 23.67 4.26
CA GLN A 72 2.53 24.22 4.75
C GLN A 72 1.34 23.39 4.27
N ILE A 73 1.32 22.94 3.02
CA ILE A 73 0.27 22.06 2.48
C ILE A 73 0.28 20.72 3.22
N TYR A 74 1.45 20.11 3.43
CA TYR A 74 1.58 18.87 4.19
C TYR A 74 1.09 19.03 5.64
N GLU A 75 1.42 20.14 6.30
CA GLU A 75 0.96 20.43 7.66
C GLU A 75 -0.55 20.68 7.73
N LYS A 76 -1.14 21.32 6.72
CA LYS A 76 -2.60 21.49 6.63
C LYS A 76 -3.32 20.19 6.27
N LEU A 77 -2.70 19.33 5.46
CA LEU A 77 -3.25 18.03 5.07
C LEU A 77 -3.16 17.01 6.20
N SER A 78 -2.08 17.02 6.99
CA SER A 78 -1.93 16.16 8.17
C SER A 78 -2.87 16.53 9.32
N LYS A 79 -3.26 17.81 9.40
CA LYS A 79 -4.26 18.33 10.34
C LYS A 79 -5.70 18.29 9.81
N ALA A 80 -5.89 17.96 8.53
CA ALA A 80 -7.23 17.83 7.97
C ALA A 80 -7.91 16.61 8.61
N PRO A 81 -9.12 16.74 9.17
CA PRO A 81 -9.86 15.61 9.68
C PRO A 81 -10.21 14.70 8.51
N ILE A 82 -9.46 13.61 8.36
CA ILE A 82 -9.80 12.54 7.42
C ILE A 82 -11.18 12.07 7.84
N SER A 83 -12.20 12.34 7.03
CA SER A 83 -13.55 11.87 7.27
C SER A 83 -13.54 10.36 7.14
N ALA A 84 -13.22 9.68 8.25
CA ALA A 84 -13.28 8.24 8.38
C ALA A 84 -14.76 7.86 8.32
N THR A 85 -15.27 7.67 7.11
CA THR A 85 -16.53 6.98 6.87
C THR A 85 -16.35 5.56 7.36
N LYS A 86 -16.71 5.31 8.62
CA LYS A 86 -16.75 3.97 9.20
C LYS A 86 -17.82 3.18 8.49
N GLN A 87 -17.48 2.54 7.37
CA GLN A 87 -18.30 1.50 6.79
C GLN A 87 -18.25 0.32 7.74
N LEU A 88 -19.37 0.06 8.42
CA LEU A 88 -19.62 -1.18 9.14
C LEU A 88 -19.73 -2.32 8.11
N ARG A 89 -18.58 -2.81 7.64
CA ARG A 89 -18.50 -4.08 6.93
C ARG A 89 -18.42 -5.15 8.01
N ILE A 90 -19.44 -6.01 8.10
CA ILE A 90 -19.32 -7.25 8.86
C ILE A 90 -18.34 -8.13 8.08
N LEU A 91 -17.06 -7.88 8.30
CA LEU A 91 -16.00 -8.78 7.90
C LEU A 91 -16.11 -9.98 8.83
N LEU A 92 -16.51 -11.13 8.30
CA LEU A 92 -16.41 -12.41 9.02
C LEU A 92 -14.95 -12.77 9.39
N PHE A 93 -13.95 -11.94 9.01
CA PHE A 93 -12.52 -12.22 9.15
C PHE A 93 -11.72 -10.98 9.55
N PRO A 94 -10.68 -11.12 10.38
CA PRO A 94 -9.79 -10.01 10.76
C PRO A 94 -9.04 -9.44 9.55
N GLU A 95 -8.80 -8.13 9.52
CA GLU A 95 -8.10 -7.45 8.41
C GLU A 95 -6.64 -7.90 8.23
N THR A 96 -6.01 -8.36 9.30
CA THR A 96 -4.68 -8.94 9.29
C THR A 96 -4.74 -10.47 9.30
N ASN A 97 -3.96 -11.13 8.43
CA ASN A 97 -3.79 -12.59 8.37
C ASN A 97 -5.05 -13.40 7.95
N GLN A 98 -5.75 -12.89 6.94
CA GLN A 98 -6.96 -13.51 6.35
C GLN A 98 -6.73 -14.93 5.82
N GLY A 99 -5.56 -15.19 5.24
CA GLY A 99 -5.25 -16.50 4.64
C GLY A 99 -5.16 -17.65 5.66
N GLN A 100 -4.58 -17.42 6.83
CA GLN A 100 -4.49 -18.46 7.86
C GLN A 100 -5.85 -18.72 8.52
N TYR A 101 -6.64 -17.68 8.77
CA TYR A 101 -7.99 -17.84 9.31
C TYR A 101 -8.91 -18.61 8.35
N TYR A 102 -8.86 -18.28 7.06
CA TYR A 102 -9.63 -19.02 6.04
C TYR A 102 -9.24 -20.50 6.03
N LYS A 103 -7.94 -20.80 6.09
CA LYS A 103 -7.42 -22.18 6.12
C LYS A 103 -7.87 -22.95 7.38
N ILE A 104 -8.00 -22.28 8.52
CA ILE A 104 -8.45 -22.92 9.77
C ILE A 104 -9.96 -23.16 9.75
N VAL A 105 -10.75 -22.14 9.41
CA VAL A 105 -12.20 -22.22 9.44
C VAL A 105 -12.72 -23.17 8.36
N PHE A 106 -12.27 -23.01 7.12
CA PHE A 106 -12.70 -23.88 6.01
C PHE A 106 -11.95 -25.20 5.95
N GLY A 107 -10.72 -25.28 6.45
CA GLY A 107 -9.93 -26.52 6.40
C GLY A 107 -10.15 -27.47 7.57
N ARG A 108 -10.55 -26.96 8.75
CA ARG A 108 -10.77 -27.80 9.94
C ARG A 108 -12.17 -27.58 10.52
N LEU A 109 -12.56 -26.35 10.80
CA LEU A 109 -13.73 -26.09 11.63
C LEU A 109 -15.05 -26.49 10.94
N ILE A 110 -15.25 -26.09 9.68
CA ILE A 110 -16.45 -26.45 8.90
C ILE A 110 -16.52 -27.96 8.61
N PRO A 111 -15.46 -28.63 8.12
CA PRO A 111 -15.50 -30.08 7.89
C PRO A 111 -15.85 -30.87 9.15
N TRP A 112 -15.27 -30.51 10.30
CA TRP A 112 -15.59 -31.15 11.58
C TRP A 112 -17.04 -30.92 12.00
N GLY A 113 -17.57 -29.70 11.81
CA GLY A 113 -18.98 -29.38 12.06
C GLY A 113 -19.92 -30.21 11.18
N ILE A 114 -19.66 -30.28 9.87
CA ILE A 114 -20.44 -31.10 8.94
C ILE A 114 -20.36 -32.57 9.33
N CYS A 115 -19.17 -33.07 9.68
CA CYS A 115 -18.98 -34.46 10.09
C CYS A 115 -19.82 -34.81 11.33
N LEU A 116 -19.87 -33.93 12.34
CA LEU A 116 -20.72 -34.12 13.51
C LEU A 116 -22.21 -34.14 13.17
N VAL A 117 -22.66 -33.25 12.27
CA VAL A 117 -24.05 -33.24 11.81
C VAL A 117 -24.39 -34.53 11.06
N VAL A 118 -23.49 -35.00 10.21
CA VAL A 118 -23.67 -36.26 9.47
C VAL A 118 -23.74 -37.44 10.44
N ILE A 119 -22.82 -37.54 11.41
CA ILE A 119 -22.81 -38.64 12.39
C ILE A 119 -24.08 -38.65 13.23
N THR A 120 -24.49 -37.49 13.75
CA THR A 120 -25.72 -37.39 14.56
C THR A 120 -26.97 -37.75 13.77
N TYR A 121 -27.02 -37.34 12.49
CA TYR A 121 -28.11 -37.71 11.60
C TYR A 121 -28.10 -39.22 11.29
N LEU A 122 -26.94 -39.80 10.98
CA LEU A 122 -26.79 -41.25 10.75
C LEU A 122 -27.17 -42.05 11.99
N TYR A 123 -26.80 -41.60 13.19
CA TYR A 123 -27.18 -42.27 14.43
C TYR A 123 -28.69 -42.26 14.64
N SER A 124 -29.34 -41.11 14.43
CA SER A 124 -30.79 -40.97 14.52
C SER A 124 -31.52 -41.82 13.47
N LEU A 125 -31.02 -41.81 12.23
CA LEU A 125 -31.58 -42.60 11.13
C LEU A 125 -31.40 -44.10 11.37
N GLY A 126 -30.21 -44.49 11.84
CA GLY A 126 -29.87 -45.87 12.18
C GLY A 126 -30.74 -46.42 13.29
N GLY A 127 -30.93 -45.66 14.37
CA GLY A 127 -31.84 -46.04 15.45
C GLY A 127 -33.27 -46.28 14.96
N LYS A 128 -33.83 -45.33 14.19
CA LYS A 128 -35.18 -45.47 13.62
C LYS A 128 -35.30 -46.65 12.65
N ALA A 129 -34.26 -46.92 11.86
CA ALA A 129 -34.26 -48.05 10.94
C ALA A 129 -34.25 -49.39 11.68
N ILE A 130 -33.45 -49.50 12.74
CA ILE A 130 -33.41 -50.71 13.60
C ILE A 130 -34.76 -50.90 14.30
N ASP A 131 -35.33 -49.84 14.85
CA ASP A 131 -36.65 -49.90 15.50
C ASP A 131 -37.75 -50.31 14.53
N ALA A 132 -37.77 -49.73 13.32
CA ALA A 132 -38.73 -50.10 12.29
C ALA A 132 -38.59 -51.57 11.87
N TYR A 133 -37.36 -52.06 11.75
CA TYR A 133 -37.09 -53.46 11.44
C TYR A 133 -37.55 -54.40 12.58
N GLY A 134 -37.28 -54.03 13.84
CA GLY A 134 -37.75 -54.78 15.01
C GLY A 134 -39.28 -54.84 15.08
N GLN A 135 -39.95 -53.71 14.83
CA GLN A 135 -41.41 -53.65 14.77
C GLN A 135 -41.97 -54.50 13.62
N HIS A 136 -41.33 -54.49 12.45
CA HIS A 136 -41.75 -55.33 11.33
C HIS A 136 -41.69 -56.82 11.71
N MET A 137 -40.57 -57.27 12.28
CA MET A 137 -40.42 -58.65 12.75
C MET A 137 -41.46 -59.05 13.80
N GLN A 138 -41.71 -58.17 14.78
CA GLN A 138 -42.72 -58.41 15.80
C GLN A 138 -44.15 -58.42 15.21
N SER A 139 -44.40 -57.58 14.21
CA SER A 139 -45.68 -57.54 13.49
C SER A 139 -45.92 -58.82 12.67
N GLU A 140 -44.89 -59.38 12.03
CA GLU A 140 -45.00 -60.65 11.30
C GLU A 140 -45.25 -61.82 12.23
N GLN A 141 -44.54 -61.88 13.36
CA GLN A 141 -44.76 -62.91 14.37
C GLN A 141 -46.17 -62.84 14.96
N SER A 142 -46.64 -61.65 15.33
CA SER A 142 -48.00 -61.46 15.84
C SER A 142 -49.06 -61.79 14.79
N ALA A 143 -48.85 -61.44 13.52
CA ALA A 143 -49.73 -61.84 12.42
C ALA A 143 -49.76 -63.37 12.24
N HIS A 144 -48.61 -64.05 12.39
CA HIS A 144 -48.54 -65.51 12.33
C HIS A 144 -49.33 -66.16 13.48
N TYR A 145 -49.18 -65.67 14.72
CA TYR A 145 -49.96 -66.15 15.86
C TYR A 145 -51.45 -65.90 15.70
N GLN A 146 -51.85 -64.72 15.19
CA GLN A 146 -53.24 -64.42 14.90
C GLN A 146 -53.84 -65.38 13.86
N ARG A 147 -53.11 -65.65 12.78
CA ARG A 147 -53.55 -66.61 11.75
C ARG A 147 -53.67 -68.03 12.31
N ALA A 148 -52.69 -68.48 13.08
CA ALA A 148 -52.73 -69.78 13.75
C ALA A 148 -53.92 -69.90 14.72
N TRP A 149 -54.19 -68.82 15.47
CA TRP A 149 -55.33 -68.76 16.39
C TRP A 149 -56.67 -68.84 15.66
N ILE A 150 -56.83 -68.07 14.56
CA ILE A 150 -58.03 -68.11 13.72
C ILE A 150 -58.22 -69.51 13.13
N TYR A 151 -57.16 -70.12 12.62
CA TYR A 151 -57.19 -71.48 12.08
C TYR A 151 -57.65 -72.49 13.13
N LEU A 152 -57.08 -72.44 14.34
CA LEU A 152 -57.42 -73.34 15.44
C LEU A 152 -58.87 -73.12 15.88
N LYS A 153 -59.35 -71.87 15.89
CA LYS A 153 -60.75 -71.53 16.18
C LYS A 153 -61.72 -72.14 15.16
N GLN A 154 -61.35 -72.20 13.88
CA GLN A 154 -62.20 -72.77 12.83
C GLN A 154 -62.36 -74.29 12.95
N ILE A 155 -61.33 -75.01 13.40
CA ILE A 155 -61.35 -76.48 13.53
C ILE A 155 -61.75 -76.97 14.93
N ALA A 156 -61.80 -76.08 15.93
CA ALA A 156 -62.03 -76.41 17.32
C ALA A 156 -63.49 -76.78 17.65
N LYS A 157 -63.67 -77.71 18.58
CA LYS A 157 -64.99 -78.07 19.14
C LYS A 157 -65.46 -77.00 20.15
N LYS A 158 -66.76 -76.94 20.42
CA LYS A 158 -67.38 -75.95 21.33
C LYS A 158 -66.71 -75.83 22.71
N ARG A 159 -66.27 -76.96 23.29
CA ARG A 159 -65.56 -76.99 24.59
C ARG A 159 -64.16 -76.36 24.53
N THR A 160 -63.41 -76.60 23.46
CA THR A 160 -62.07 -76.02 23.27
C THR A 160 -62.15 -74.53 22.95
N LEU A 161 -63.18 -74.09 22.22
CA LEU A 161 -63.46 -72.67 21.98
C LEU A 161 -63.69 -71.90 23.29
N SER A 162 -64.52 -72.43 24.19
CA SER A 162 -64.78 -71.79 25.49
C SER A 162 -63.51 -71.71 26.36
N ALA A 163 -62.66 -72.74 26.33
CA ALA A 163 -61.38 -72.72 27.05
C ALA A 163 -60.40 -71.70 26.44
N MET A 164 -60.37 -71.57 25.11
CA MET A 164 -59.56 -70.58 24.40
C MET A 164 -60.00 -69.15 24.70
N ASP A 165 -61.31 -68.86 24.70
CA ASP A 165 -61.84 -67.54 25.06
C ASP A 165 -61.49 -67.21 26.53
N THR A 166 -61.64 -68.18 27.44
CA THR A 166 -61.26 -68.02 28.86
C THR A 166 -59.76 -67.71 29.01
N ALA A 167 -58.90 -68.42 28.27
CA ALA A 167 -57.46 -68.17 28.28
C ALA A 167 -57.12 -66.76 27.77
N TYR A 168 -57.74 -66.33 26.66
CA TYR A 168 -57.55 -64.99 26.10
C TYR A 168 -57.92 -63.87 27.09
N PHE A 169 -59.09 -63.96 27.74
CA PHE A 169 -59.50 -62.99 28.76
C PHE A 169 -58.57 -62.98 29.97
N LYS A 170 -58.06 -64.15 30.38
CA LYS A 170 -57.10 -64.26 31.49
C LYS A 170 -55.74 -63.65 31.16
N THR A 171 -55.31 -63.71 29.90
CA THR A 171 -54.03 -63.14 29.47
C THR A 171 -54.10 -61.67 29.10
N GLY A 172 -55.27 -61.15 28.69
CA GLY A 172 -55.44 -59.74 28.30
C GLY A 172 -55.55 -58.74 29.46
N ASN A 173 -55.67 -59.23 30.71
CA ASN A 173 -55.82 -58.42 31.92
C ASN A 173 -54.53 -58.34 32.78
N LYS A 174 -53.39 -58.61 32.17
CA LYS A 174 -52.04 -58.45 32.74
C LYS A 174 -51.26 -57.43 31.93
#